data_AF-A0A832BNV3-F1
#
_entry.id   AF-A0A832BNV3-F1
#
_cell.length_a   1.000
_cell.length_b   1.000
_cell.length_c   1.000
_cell.angle_alpha   90.00
_cell.angle_beta   90.00
_cell.angle_gamma   90.00
#
_symmetry.space_group_name_H-M   'P 1'
#
loop_
_entity.id
_entity.type
_entity.pdbx_description
1 polymer ?
#
loop_
_entity_poly.entity_id
_entity_poly.type
_entity_poly.pdbx_seq_one_letter_code
_entity_poly.pdbx_strand_id
1 'polypeptide(L)'
;MLIACKKSVSRIEPTGVYGTWYYKEFYISPGTPSYWQTVNQTDQIVYFGGDGRYASNAVYREYQNFKLVDSNKILLTKKDNTTRSQTLLFELDSLQSTLTLYPLNPACIEGCGYKFSRMK
;
A
#
# COMPACT_ATOMS: atom_id res chain seq x y z
N MET A 1 6.06 -14.83 -38.92
CA MET A 1 6.91 -14.44 -37.78
C MET A 1 6.01 -13.82 -36.71
N LEU A 2 5.77 -14.54 -35.61
CA LEU A 2 5.03 -14.02 -34.48
C LEU A 2 6.03 -13.27 -33.59
N ILE A 3 5.99 -11.95 -33.64
CA ILE A 3 6.72 -11.10 -32.68
C ILE A 3 5.92 -11.15 -31.39
N ALA A 4 6.16 -12.19 -30.59
CA ALA A 4 5.69 -12.24 -29.21
C ALA A 4 6.50 -11.19 -28.44
N CYS A 5 5.87 -10.07 -28.10
CA CYS A 5 6.35 -9.16 -27.08
C CYS A 5 6.63 -9.97 -25.82
N LYS A 6 7.90 -10.29 -25.56
CA LYS A 6 8.36 -10.65 -24.23
C LYS A 6 8.14 -9.40 -23.38
N LYS A 7 6.97 -9.26 -22.76
CA LYS A 7 6.89 -8.52 -21.51
C LYS A 7 7.87 -9.23 -20.61
N SER A 8 9.06 -8.65 -20.44
CA SER A 8 9.89 -8.94 -19.30
C SER A 8 9.00 -8.61 -18.11
N VAL A 9 8.33 -9.64 -17.58
CA VAL A 9 7.83 -9.61 -16.23
C VAL A 9 9.11 -9.51 -15.41
N SER A 10 9.58 -8.28 -15.22
CA SER A 10 10.38 -7.95 -14.06
C SER A 10 9.51 -8.45 -12.93
N ARG A 11 9.85 -9.62 -12.42
CA ARG A 11 9.28 -10.15 -11.22
C ARG A 11 9.71 -9.13 -10.18
N ILE A 12 8.87 -8.12 -9.97
CA ILE A 12 9.02 -7.19 -8.85
C ILE A 12 9.05 -8.14 -7.67
N GLU A 13 10.23 -8.32 -7.09
CA GLU A 13 10.33 -9.16 -5.93
C GLU A 13 9.32 -8.61 -4.92
N PRO A 14 8.53 -9.46 -4.26
CA PRO A 14 7.57 -9.02 -3.24
C PRO A 14 8.25 -8.18 -2.13
N THR A 15 9.59 -8.21 -2.07
CA THR A 15 10.45 -7.37 -1.25
C THR A 15 10.36 -5.87 -1.53
N GLY A 16 9.82 -5.46 -2.69
CA GLY A 16 9.75 -4.06 -3.09
C GLY A 16 8.97 -3.16 -2.15
N VAL A 17 8.02 -3.71 -1.38
CA VAL A 17 7.22 -2.95 -0.41
C VAL A 17 7.95 -2.70 0.91
N TYR A 18 9.00 -3.47 1.21
CA TYR A 18 9.70 -3.33 2.48
C TYR A 18 10.40 -1.97 2.61
N GLY A 19 10.44 -1.49 3.85
CA GLY A 19 11.04 -0.22 4.24
C GLY A 19 10.01 0.83 4.63
N THR A 20 10.46 2.08 4.68
CA THR A 20 9.67 3.24 5.09
C THR A 20 9.20 4.03 3.88
N TRP A 21 7.95 4.48 3.93
CA TRP A 21 7.31 5.26 2.87
C TRP A 21 6.64 6.50 3.46
N TYR A 22 6.89 7.66 2.85
CA TYR A 22 6.22 8.91 3.20
C TYR A 22 4.86 9.00 2.57
N TYR A 23 3.85 9.33 3.36
CA TYR A 23 2.49 9.55 2.89
C TYR A 23 2.41 10.88 2.12
N LYS A 24 1.88 10.84 0.89
CA LYS A 24 1.90 11.99 -0.03
C LYS A 24 0.53 12.40 -0.48
N GLU A 25 -0.30 11.44 -0.86
CA GLU A 25 -1.61 11.73 -1.42
C GLU A 25 -2.64 10.71 -0.96
N PHE A 26 -3.89 11.12 -0.97
CA PHE A 26 -5.02 10.25 -0.71
C PHE A 26 -6.15 10.51 -1.69
N TYR A 27 -6.95 9.48 -1.89
CA TYR A 27 -8.16 9.54 -2.67
C TYR A 27 -9.26 8.90 -1.83
N ILE A 28 -10.35 9.63 -1.62
CA ILE A 28 -11.58 9.13 -1.01
C ILE A 28 -12.69 9.73 -1.84
N SER A 29 -13.48 8.89 -2.49
CA SER A 29 -14.66 9.35 -3.21
C SER A 29 -15.89 9.33 -2.32
N PRO A 30 -16.62 10.45 -2.19
CA PRO A 30 -17.90 10.50 -1.49
C PRO A 30 -19.09 10.45 -2.49
N GLY A 31 -18.91 9.84 -3.66
CA GLY A 31 -19.97 9.71 -4.67
C GLY A 31 -19.98 10.81 -5.74
N THR A 32 -18.90 11.57 -5.84
CA THR A 32 -18.66 12.59 -6.88
C THR A 32 -17.29 12.38 -7.53
N PRO A 33 -17.00 12.97 -8.71
CA PRO A 33 -15.68 12.90 -9.31
C PRO A 33 -14.62 13.34 -8.30
N SER A 34 -13.77 12.41 -7.93
CA SER A 34 -12.79 12.59 -6.87
C SER A 34 -11.39 12.53 -7.45
N TYR A 35 -10.49 13.30 -6.85
CA TYR A 35 -9.12 13.45 -7.30
C TYR A 35 -8.17 13.12 -6.16
N TRP A 36 -6.94 12.76 -6.49
CA TRP A 36 -5.87 12.63 -5.50
C TRP A 36 -5.65 13.99 -4.83
N GLN A 37 -5.64 14.00 -3.50
CA GLN A 37 -5.41 15.17 -2.67
C GLN A 37 -4.07 15.02 -1.96
N THR A 38 -3.26 16.09 -1.97
CA THR A 38 -1.97 16.10 -1.27
C THR A 38 -2.18 16.15 0.25
N VAL A 39 -1.35 15.41 0.97
CA VAL A 39 -1.32 15.43 2.43
C VAL A 39 -0.52 16.64 2.90
N ASN A 40 -1.12 17.48 3.75
CA ASN A 40 -0.46 18.70 4.25
C ASN A 40 0.63 18.42 5.31
N GLN A 41 0.56 17.28 6.00
CA GLN A 41 1.56 16.86 6.98
C GLN A 41 2.67 16.05 6.31
N THR A 42 3.93 16.43 6.54
CA THR A 42 5.07 15.86 5.80
C THR A 42 5.81 14.75 6.55
N ASP A 43 5.49 14.51 7.82
CA ASP A 43 6.13 13.53 8.71
C ASP A 43 5.34 12.22 8.84
N GLN A 44 4.26 12.09 8.07
CA GLN A 44 3.42 10.90 8.06
C GLN A 44 4.05 9.79 7.21
N ILE A 45 4.20 8.61 7.80
CA ILE A 45 4.88 7.45 7.22
C ILE A 45 4.12 6.14 7.45
N VAL A 46 4.45 5.15 6.62
CA VAL A 46 4.18 3.72 6.85
C VAL A 46 5.48 2.93 6.74
N TYR A 47 5.63 1.91 7.57
CA TYR A 47 6.78 1.02 7.61
C TYR A 47 6.34 -0.43 7.46
N PHE A 48 6.99 -1.14 6.54
CA PHE A 48 6.84 -2.57 6.30
C PHE A 48 8.19 -3.26 6.55
N GLY A 49 8.34 -3.89 7.71
CA GLY A 49 9.57 -4.58 8.10
C GLY A 49 9.72 -5.97 7.49
N GLY A 50 10.95 -6.37 7.18
CA GLY A 50 11.25 -7.73 6.70
C GLY A 50 10.97 -8.84 7.73
N ASP A 51 10.76 -8.46 8.99
CA ASP A 51 10.32 -9.31 10.10
C ASP A 51 8.79 -9.47 10.18
N GLY A 52 8.02 -8.87 9.27
CA GLY A 52 6.56 -8.87 9.28
C GLY A 52 5.96 -7.79 10.19
N ARG A 53 6.76 -6.87 10.73
CA ARG A 53 6.26 -5.75 11.55
C ARG A 53 5.70 -4.64 10.68
N TYR A 54 4.50 -4.18 11.02
CA TYR A 54 3.89 -2.99 10.45
C TYR A 54 3.89 -1.85 11.48
N ALA A 55 4.21 -0.64 11.03
CA ALA A 55 4.08 0.56 11.87
C ALA A 55 3.66 1.75 11.00
N SER A 56 2.84 2.63 11.55
CA SER A 56 2.35 3.81 10.83
C SER A 56 1.86 4.87 11.79
N ASN A 57 2.17 6.14 11.50
CA ASN A 57 1.50 7.31 12.09
C ASN A 57 0.53 7.98 11.10
N ALA A 58 0.35 7.42 9.90
CA ALA A 58 -0.48 7.94 8.81
C ALA A 58 -1.84 7.23 8.74
N VAL A 59 -1.85 6.01 8.18
CA VAL A 59 -3.02 5.17 7.90
C VAL A 59 -2.95 3.86 8.65
N TYR A 60 -4.09 3.19 8.89
CA TYR A 60 -4.13 1.85 9.50
C TYR A 60 -3.33 1.72 10.81
N ARG A 61 -3.32 2.79 11.62
CA ARG A 61 -2.46 2.97 12.81
C ARG A 61 -2.70 1.92 13.92
N GLU A 62 -3.83 1.24 13.87
CA GLU A 62 -4.21 0.21 14.82
C GLU A 62 -3.57 -1.17 14.57
N TYR A 63 -2.96 -1.38 13.40
CA TYR A 63 -2.29 -2.61 13.04
C TYR A 63 -0.82 -2.58 13.42
N GLN A 64 -0.22 -3.74 13.67
CA GLN A 64 1.18 -3.86 14.13
C GLN A 64 1.97 -4.92 13.37
N ASN A 65 1.28 -5.79 12.64
CA ASN A 65 1.87 -6.84 11.83
C ASN A 65 1.34 -6.75 10.41
N PHE A 66 2.12 -7.23 9.46
CA PHE A 66 1.66 -7.46 8.11
C PHE A 66 2.22 -8.76 7.53
N LYS A 67 1.54 -9.25 6.50
CA LYS A 67 2.00 -10.37 5.68
C LYS A 67 1.69 -10.10 4.22
N LEU A 68 2.62 -10.44 3.34
CA LEU A 68 2.35 -10.57 1.91
C LEU A 68 1.59 -11.88 1.68
N VAL A 69 0.33 -11.77 1.28
CA VAL A 69 -0.54 -12.94 1.04
C VAL A 69 -0.65 -13.29 -0.45
N ASP A 70 -0.20 -12.39 -1.32
CA ASP A 70 -0.11 -12.55 -2.77
C ASP A 70 0.97 -11.60 -3.32
N SER A 71 1.25 -11.68 -4.61
CA SER A 71 2.17 -10.81 -5.36
C SER A 71 1.82 -9.31 -5.28
N ASN A 72 0.56 -8.96 -4.99
CA ASN A 72 0.07 -7.59 -4.88
C ASN A 72 -0.86 -7.36 -3.67
N LYS A 73 -0.86 -8.25 -2.67
CA LYS A 73 -1.76 -8.13 -1.50
C LYS A 73 -1.02 -8.17 -0.18
N ILE A 74 -1.40 -7.26 0.70
CA ILE A 74 -0.95 -7.18 2.09
C ILE A 74 -2.13 -7.49 3.00
N LEU A 75 -1.89 -8.32 4.01
CA LEU A 75 -2.80 -8.52 5.12
C LEU A 75 -2.21 -7.85 6.36
N LEU A 76 -2.91 -6.86 6.92
CA LEU A 76 -2.57 -6.22 8.19
C LEU A 76 -3.31 -6.91 9.34
N THR A 77 -2.61 -7.15 10.45
CA THR A 77 -3.19 -7.72 11.68
C THR A 77 -2.74 -6.97 12.93
N LYS A 78 -3.61 -6.98 13.94
CA LYS A 78 -3.30 -6.40 15.26
C LYS A 78 -2.37 -7.34 16.04
N LYS A 79 -1.63 -6.79 17.02
CA LYS A 79 -0.70 -7.56 17.85
C LYS A 79 -1.38 -8.68 18.63
N ASP A 80 -2.59 -8.43 19.13
CA ASP A 80 -3.34 -9.41 19.92
C ASP A 80 -4.01 -10.49 19.05
N ASN A 81 -3.71 -10.53 17.75
CA ASN A 81 -4.23 -11.49 16.78
C ASN A 81 -5.78 -11.61 16.78
N THR A 82 -6.45 -10.53 17.20
CA THR A 82 -7.91 -10.43 17.16
C THR A 82 -8.39 -10.52 15.71
N THR A 83 -9.55 -11.13 15.50
CA THR A 83 -10.10 -11.52 14.19
C THR A 83 -10.33 -10.38 13.18
N ARG A 84 -9.99 -9.13 13.54
CA ARG A 84 -10.07 -7.97 12.66
C ARG A 84 -8.74 -7.80 11.93
N SER A 85 -8.74 -8.19 10.67
CA SER A 85 -7.65 -7.96 9.72
C SER A 85 -8.10 -6.98 8.63
N GLN A 86 -7.13 -6.32 8.01
CA GLN A 86 -7.37 -5.48 6.83
C GLN A 86 -6.57 -6.03 5.67
N THR A 87 -7.26 -6.35 4.57
CA THR A 87 -6.59 -6.71 3.32
C THR A 87 -6.44 -5.46 2.46
N LEU A 88 -5.23 -5.24 1.94
CA LEU A 88 -4.89 -4.15 1.03
C LEU A 88 -4.37 -4.72 -0.29
N LEU A 89 -4.80 -4.14 -1.40
CA LEU A 89 -4.09 -4.23 -2.68
C LEU A 89 -2.96 -3.20 -2.64
N PHE A 90 -1.79 -3.56 -3.16
CA PHE A 90 -0.70 -2.61 -3.35
C PHE A 90 -0.22 -2.56 -4.79
N GLU A 91 0.21 -1.38 -5.20
CA GLU A 91 0.84 -1.12 -6.50
C GLU A 91 2.17 -0.42 -6.26
N LEU A 92 3.23 -0.92 -6.89
CA LEU A 92 4.57 -0.34 -6.84
C LEU A 92 4.92 0.22 -8.22
N ASP A 93 5.29 1.49 -8.28
CA ASP A 93 5.96 2.08 -9.43
C ASP A 93 7.44 2.24 -9.08
N SER A 94 8.28 1.38 -9.66
CA SER A 94 9.72 1.38 -9.41
C SER A 94 10.44 2.57 -10.06
N LEU A 95 9.89 3.13 -11.14
CA LEU A 95 10.47 4.30 -11.82
C LEU A 95 10.25 5.57 -10.99
N GLN A 96 9.06 5.69 -10.40
CA GLN A 96 8.69 6.84 -9.57
C GLN A 96 8.97 6.64 -8.08
N SER A 97 9.38 5.43 -7.67
CA SER A 97 9.53 5.06 -6.26
C SER A 97 8.28 5.34 -5.44
N THR A 98 7.11 5.00 -6.00
CA THR A 98 5.82 5.19 -5.33
C THR A 98 5.17 3.86 -4.97
N LEU A 99 4.44 3.89 -3.86
CA LEU A 99 3.60 2.81 -3.35
C LEU A 99 2.18 3.35 -3.27
N THR A 100 1.21 2.62 -3.83
CA THR A 100 -0.22 2.93 -3.65
C THR A 100 -0.90 1.77 -2.94
N LEU A 101 -1.72 2.06 -1.93
CA LEU A 101 -2.48 1.09 -1.15
C LEU A 101 -3.99 1.32 -1.36
N TYR A 102 -4.73 0.25 -1.63
CA TYR A 102 -6.19 0.28 -1.73
C TYR A 102 -6.82 -0.72 -0.76
N PRO A 103 -7.79 -0.33 0.08
CA PRO A 103 -8.49 -1.24 0.96
C PRO A 103 -9.38 -2.22 0.18
N LEU A 104 -9.18 -3.52 0.41
CA LEU A 104 -10.01 -4.59 -0.17
C LEU A 104 -11.03 -5.17 0.82
N ASN A 105 -10.72 -5.20 2.12
CA ASN A 105 -11.65 -5.72 3.12
C ASN A 105 -11.45 -5.06 4.50
N PRO A 106 -12.43 -4.25 4.97
CA PRO A 106 -13.59 -3.77 4.21
C PRO A 106 -13.13 -2.90 3.02
N ALA A 107 -13.79 -3.07 1.87
CA ALA A 107 -13.59 -2.20 0.71
C ALA A 107 -14.34 -0.89 0.91
N CYS A 108 -13.81 0.21 0.38
CA CYS A 108 -14.58 1.44 0.25
C CYS A 108 -15.59 1.30 -0.89
N ILE A 109 -16.87 1.64 -0.63
CA ILE A 109 -17.97 1.54 -1.61
C ILE A 109 -17.66 2.40 -2.85
N GLU A 110 -17.16 3.62 -2.63
CA GLU A 110 -16.94 4.61 -3.68
C GLU A 110 -15.45 4.71 -4.10
N GLY A 111 -14.59 3.89 -3.47
CA GLY A 111 -13.16 3.82 -3.71
C GLY A 111 -12.34 4.68 -2.73
N CYS A 112 -11.27 4.08 -2.21
CA CYS A 112 -10.25 4.78 -1.42
C CYS A 112 -8.86 4.34 -1.88
N GLY A 113 -7.89 5.24 -1.75
CA GLY A 113 -6.49 4.95 -2.07
C GLY A 113 -5.55 5.85 -1.29
N TYR A 114 -4.38 5.33 -0.97
CA TYR A 114 -3.33 6.04 -0.24
C TYR A 114 -2.02 5.90 -0.99
N LYS A 115 -1.40 7.02 -1.35
CA LYS A 115 -0.16 7.05 -2.12
C LYS A 115 1.00 7.53 -1.26
N PHE A 116 2.12 6.86 -1.43
CA PHE A 116 3.34 7.07 -0.68
C PHE A 116 4.54 7.16 -1.63
N SER A 117 5.58 7.88 -1.20
CA SER A 117 6.88 7.92 -1.85
C SER A 117 7.92 7.25 -0.97
N ARG A 118 8.86 6.51 -1.56
CA ARG A 118 9.91 5.84 -0.78
C ARG A 118 10.72 6.85 0.02
N MET A 119 10.99 6.52 1.29
CA MET A 119 11.96 7.28 2.09
C MET A 119 13.36 6.98 1.55
N LYS A 120 14.11 8.04 1.23
CA LYS A 120 15.51 7.93 0.79
C LYS A 120 16.42 7.62 1.96
#